data_AF-R5IQ40-F1
#
_entry.id   AF-R5IQ40-F1
#
_cell.length_a   1.000
_cell.length_b   1.000
_cell.length_c   1.000
_cell.angle_alpha   90.00
_cell.angle_beta   90.00
_cell.angle_gamma   90.00
#
_symmetry.space_group_name_H-M   'P 1'
#
loop_
_entity.id
_entity.type
_entity.pdbx_description
1 polymer ?
#
loop_
_entity_poly.entity_id
_entity_poly.type
_entity_poly.pdbx_seq_one_letter_code
_entity_poly.pdbx_strand_id
1 'polypeptide(L)'
;MLIRTIQTDTLFSSVYDLRSSMGYAAAETAASAIRAVLERKETANVIFAAAPSQNEMLESLLRQDLDFSRINAFHMDEYLGLGLDDSASFSCYLTKHLFGRVTFRTVNLIPAKRTPEAACRAKPWGTGHALACCKGVVNGPFAVINADDFYGRTAFSEIYDFLAAQTDESCYADSNEMQA
;
A
#
# COMPACT_ATOMS: atom_id res chain seq x y z
N MET A 1 0.62 19.29 17.93
CA MET A 1 1.60 20.18 17.26
C MET A 1 2.90 19.43 16.94
N LEU A 2 3.62 19.89 15.92
CA LEU A 2 4.99 19.41 15.62
C LEU A 2 5.93 19.83 16.77
N ILE A 3 6.57 18.86 17.42
CA ILE A 3 7.55 19.10 18.48
C ILE A 3 8.91 19.46 17.87
N ARG A 4 9.39 18.62 16.95
CA ARG A 4 10.68 18.81 16.28
C ARG A 4 10.79 17.98 15.01
N THR A 5 11.73 18.38 14.16
CA THR A 5 12.19 17.57 13.02
C THR A 5 13.62 17.13 13.27
N ILE A 6 13.92 15.89 12.93
CA ILE A 6 15.25 15.29 12.96
C ILE A 6 15.62 14.98 11.52
N GLN A 7 16.83 15.33 11.11
CA GLN A 7 17.37 14.93 9.82
C GLN A 7 18.60 14.06 10.04
N THR A 8 18.68 12.94 9.33
CA THR A 8 19.87 12.09 9.27
C THR A 8 20.12 11.76 7.81
N ASP A 9 21.20 12.28 7.26
CA ASP A 9 21.48 12.30 5.82
C ASP A 9 20.31 12.88 5.01
N THR A 10 19.60 12.04 4.27
CA THR A 10 18.43 12.40 3.45
C THR A 10 17.09 12.05 4.12
N LEU A 11 17.12 11.37 5.26
CA LEU A 11 15.93 10.96 6.00
C LEU A 11 15.45 12.10 6.90
N PHE A 12 14.19 12.49 6.74
CA PHE A 12 13.50 13.47 7.59
C PHE A 12 12.48 12.77 8.47
N SER A 13 12.59 12.98 9.77
CA SER A 13 11.69 12.43 10.79
C SER A 13 11.04 13.57 11.57
N SER A 14 9.72 13.60 11.61
CA SER A 14 8.96 14.60 12.37
C SER A 14 8.35 13.97 13.63
N VAL A 15 8.55 14.62 14.77
CA VAL A 15 8.05 14.19 16.08
C VAL A 15 6.88 15.07 16.47
N TYR A 16 5.76 14.46 16.82
CA TYR A 16 4.52 15.15 17.21
C TYR A 16 4.15 14.80 18.64
N ASP A 17 3.44 15.71 19.31
CA ASP A 17 2.92 15.54 20.68
C ASP A 17 1.73 14.57 20.77
N LEU A 18 0.97 14.44 19.69
CA LEU A 18 -0.27 13.68 19.64
C LEU A 18 -0.29 12.78 18.40
N ARG A 19 -0.84 11.56 18.57
CA ARG A 19 -1.09 10.62 17.46
C ARG A 19 -1.94 11.26 16.37
N SER A 20 -2.92 12.08 16.73
CA SER A 20 -3.78 12.80 15.78
C SER A 20 -3.01 13.82 14.94
N SER A 21 -2.04 14.53 15.53
CA SER A 21 -1.19 15.47 14.79
C SER A 21 -0.26 14.75 13.80
N MET A 22 0.32 13.62 14.23
CA MET A 22 1.13 12.76 13.37
C MET A 22 0.30 12.14 12.24
N GLY A 23 -0.87 11.59 12.57
CA GLY A 23 -1.79 10.98 11.60
C GLY A 23 -2.25 11.98 10.54
N TYR A 24 -2.58 13.21 10.95
CA TYR A 24 -2.90 14.29 10.02
C TYR A 24 -1.74 14.60 9.06
N ALA A 25 -0.53 14.77 9.58
CA ALA A 25 0.64 15.07 8.75
C ALA A 25 0.99 13.94 7.77
N ALA A 26 0.88 12.68 8.21
CA ALA A 26 1.06 11.51 7.35
C ALA A 26 -0.01 11.44 6.25
N ALA A 27 -1.27 11.71 6.61
CA ALA A 27 -2.38 11.76 5.65
C ALA A 27 -2.22 12.89 4.63
N GLU A 28 -1.77 14.07 5.04
CA GLU A 28 -1.48 15.19 4.13
C GLU A 28 -0.37 14.85 3.14
N THR A 29 0.70 14.20 3.62
CA THR A 29 1.81 13.74 2.76
C THR A 29 1.30 12.72 1.73
N ALA A 30 0.52 11.74 2.16
CA ALA A 30 -0.07 10.74 1.27
C ALA A 30 -1.04 11.37 0.26
N ALA A 31 -1.93 12.26 0.72
CA ALA A 31 -2.88 12.97 -0.14
C ALA A 31 -2.18 13.84 -1.18
N SER A 32 -1.12 14.56 -0.79
CA SER A 32 -0.32 15.37 -1.71
C SER A 32 0.35 14.52 -2.79
N ALA A 33 0.89 13.35 -2.43
CA ALA A 33 1.44 12.41 -3.41
C ALA A 33 0.36 11.87 -4.37
N ILE A 34 -0.82 11.52 -3.85
CA ILE A 34 -1.94 11.05 -4.68
C ILE A 34 -2.41 12.15 -5.63
N ARG A 35 -2.57 13.40 -5.15
CA ARG A 35 -2.94 14.54 -5.99
C ARG A 35 -1.94 14.75 -7.12
N ALA A 36 -0.64 14.73 -6.82
CA ALA A 36 0.40 14.88 -7.84
C ALA A 36 0.34 13.80 -8.94
N VAL A 37 -0.09 12.58 -8.61
CA VAL A 37 -0.35 11.53 -9.61
C VAL A 37 -1.61 11.85 -10.41
N LEU A 38 -2.70 12.23 -9.75
CA LEU A 38 -3.99 12.53 -10.38
C LEU A 38 -3.97 13.80 -11.25
N GLU A 39 -3.00 14.69 -11.07
CA GLU A 39 -2.73 15.82 -11.97
C GLU A 39 -2.18 15.36 -13.33
N ARG A 40 -1.48 14.22 -13.36
CA ARG A 40 -0.77 13.71 -14.55
C ARG A 40 -1.45 12.52 -15.19
N LYS A 41 -2.24 11.77 -14.42
CA LYS A 41 -2.90 10.53 -14.82
C LYS A 41 -4.37 10.59 -14.44
N GLU A 42 -5.21 9.92 -15.22
CA GLU A 42 -6.63 9.80 -14.92
C GLU A 42 -6.87 9.13 -13.55
N THR A 43 -6.05 8.13 -13.22
CA THR A 43 -6.18 7.33 -11.99
C THR A 43 -4.89 7.21 -11.19
N ALA A 44 -5.02 7.05 -9.88
CA ALA A 44 -3.95 6.66 -8.98
C ALA A 44 -4.15 5.22 -8.48
N ASN A 45 -3.08 4.45 -8.39
CA ASN A 45 -3.07 3.12 -7.80
C ASN A 45 -2.42 3.21 -6.42
N VAL A 46 -3.12 2.79 -5.37
CA VAL A 46 -2.64 2.94 -3.98
C VAL A 46 -2.82 1.63 -3.23
N ILE A 47 -1.73 1.12 -2.66
CA ILE A 47 -1.74 -0.02 -1.75
C ILE A 47 -1.91 0.51 -0.32
N PHE A 48 -2.87 -0.05 0.41
CA PHE A 48 -3.16 0.30 1.80
C PHE A 48 -2.80 -0.87 2.72
N ALA A 49 -2.02 -0.55 3.77
CA ALA A 49 -1.70 -1.46 4.85
C ALA A 49 -2.75 -1.38 5.98
N ALA A 50 -2.96 -2.49 6.68
CA ALA A 50 -3.96 -2.60 7.73
C ALA A 50 -3.30 -2.76 9.11
N ALA A 51 -3.38 -1.74 9.96
CA ALA A 51 -2.97 -1.86 11.35
C ALA A 51 -3.61 -0.78 12.24
N PRO A 52 -3.95 -1.06 13.51
CA PRO A 52 -4.47 -0.05 14.45
C PRO A 52 -3.58 1.18 14.63
N SER A 53 -2.27 1.04 14.40
CA SER A 53 -1.32 2.15 14.40
C SER A 53 -1.64 3.22 13.34
N GLN A 54 -2.36 2.86 12.27
CA GLN A 54 -2.74 3.71 11.15
C GLN A 54 -4.08 4.44 11.33
N ASN A 55 -4.85 4.14 12.38
CA ASN A 55 -6.22 4.68 12.58
C ASN A 55 -6.31 6.21 12.38
N GLU A 56 -5.45 6.99 13.03
CA GLU A 56 -5.47 8.45 12.95
C GLU A 56 -5.09 8.97 11.56
N MET A 57 -4.23 8.25 10.84
CA MET A 57 -3.85 8.57 9.47
C MET A 57 -5.02 8.31 8.52
N LEU A 58 -5.67 7.14 8.60
CA LEU A 58 -6.83 6.80 7.77
C LEU A 58 -8.01 7.74 8.01
N GLU A 59 -8.33 8.04 9.27
CA GLU A 59 -9.40 9.00 9.61
C GLU A 59 -9.08 10.42 9.14
N SER A 60 -7.80 10.80 9.11
CA SER A 60 -7.38 12.10 8.57
C SER A 60 -7.41 12.11 7.04
N LEU A 61 -7.03 11.01 6.39
CA LEU A 61 -7.03 10.86 4.93
C LEU A 61 -8.46 10.99 4.37
N LEU A 62 -9.45 10.41 5.06
CA LEU A 62 -10.87 10.55 4.70
C LEU A 62 -11.38 12.00 4.71
N ARG A 63 -10.66 12.92 5.37
CA ARG A 63 -10.99 14.35 5.44
C ARG A 63 -10.18 15.21 4.47
N GLN A 64 -9.22 14.60 3.77
CA GLN A 64 -8.41 15.29 2.77
C GLN A 64 -9.24 15.59 1.53
N ASP A 65 -8.93 16.69 0.86
CA ASP A 65 -9.48 17.00 -0.45
C ASP A 65 -8.84 16.08 -1.50
N LEU A 66 -9.49 14.92 -1.70
CA LEU A 66 -9.11 13.86 -2.60
C LEU A 66 -10.33 13.31 -3.32
N ASP A 67 -10.22 13.17 -4.64
CA ASP A 67 -11.21 12.44 -5.42
C ASP A 67 -10.94 10.94 -5.36
N PHE A 68 -11.49 10.28 -4.34
CA PHE A 68 -11.37 8.83 -4.15
C PHE A 68 -11.92 8.02 -5.33
N SER A 69 -12.88 8.56 -6.10
CA SER A 69 -13.47 7.86 -7.24
C SER A 69 -12.49 7.65 -8.40
N ARG A 70 -11.31 8.30 -8.33
CA ARG A 70 -10.19 8.14 -9.27
C ARG A 70 -9.07 7.27 -8.72
N ILE A 71 -9.26 6.65 -7.56
CA ILE A 71 -8.24 5.82 -6.91
C ILE A 71 -8.63 4.34 -7.05
N ASN A 72 -7.71 3.54 -7.60
CA ASN A 72 -7.76 2.08 -7.52
C ASN A 72 -7.05 1.68 -6.21
N ALA A 73 -7.82 1.23 -5.23
CA ALA A 73 -7.31 0.78 -3.94
C ALA A 73 -6.92 -0.70 -3.98
N PHE A 74 -5.78 -1.02 -3.38
CA PHE A 74 -5.26 -2.38 -3.23
C PHE A 74 -4.99 -2.66 -1.76
N HIS A 75 -5.23 -3.89 -1.35
CA HIS A 75 -4.91 -4.38 -0.02
C HIS A 75 -3.53 -5.06 -0.01
N MET A 76 -2.70 -4.82 1.02
CA MET A 76 -1.31 -5.27 1.07
C MET A 76 -1.11 -6.74 1.49
N ASP A 77 -1.80 -7.21 2.50
CA ASP A 77 -1.52 -8.50 3.15
C ASP A 77 -2.81 -9.12 3.74
N GLU A 78 -2.89 -10.44 3.92
CA GLU A 78 -4.10 -11.05 4.49
C GLU A 78 -3.78 -12.40 5.15
N TYR A 79 -4.47 -12.69 6.25
CA TYR A 79 -4.38 -14.00 6.91
C TYR A 79 -5.14 -15.08 6.13
N LEU A 80 -4.63 -16.31 6.21
CA LEU A 80 -5.21 -17.43 5.49
C LEU A 80 -6.50 -17.91 6.13
N GLY A 81 -7.52 -18.11 5.30
CA GLY A 81 -8.73 -18.84 5.67
C GLY A 81 -9.66 -18.09 6.62
N LEU A 82 -9.52 -16.77 6.71
CA LEU A 82 -10.46 -15.91 7.42
C LEU A 82 -11.68 -15.58 6.54
N GLY A 83 -12.83 -15.41 7.19
CA GLY A 83 -14.01 -14.85 6.54
C GLY A 83 -13.84 -13.34 6.32
N LEU A 84 -14.62 -12.77 5.40
CA LEU A 84 -14.63 -11.32 5.15
C LEU A 84 -15.11 -10.52 6.36
N ASP A 85 -15.87 -11.15 7.27
CA ASP A 85 -16.39 -10.54 8.49
C ASP A 85 -15.53 -10.86 9.74
N ASP A 86 -14.40 -11.55 9.56
CA ASP A 86 -13.52 -11.92 10.66
C ASP A 86 -12.79 -10.69 11.20
N SER A 87 -12.76 -10.51 12.53
CA SER A 87 -12.11 -9.36 13.16
C SER A 87 -10.59 -9.36 13.02
N ALA A 88 -9.99 -10.51 12.72
CA ALA A 88 -8.57 -10.62 12.40
C ALA A 88 -8.27 -10.35 10.92
N SER A 89 -9.28 -10.25 10.04
CA SER A 89 -9.06 -9.97 8.62
C SER A 89 -8.65 -8.51 8.40
N PHE A 90 -7.56 -8.34 7.68
CA PHE A 90 -7.09 -7.03 7.27
C PHE A 90 -8.01 -6.39 6.22
N SER A 91 -8.65 -7.21 5.37
CA SER A 91 -9.67 -6.75 4.43
C SER A 91 -10.90 -6.22 5.18
N CYS A 92 -11.34 -6.93 6.23
CA CYS A 92 -12.43 -6.48 7.11
C CYS A 92 -12.07 -5.15 7.77
N TYR A 93 -10.85 -5.05 8.32
CA TYR A 93 -10.32 -3.84 8.94
C TYR A 93 -10.34 -2.65 7.96
N LEU A 94 -9.74 -2.77 6.78
CA LEU A 94 -9.72 -1.69 5.78
C LEU A 94 -11.11 -1.36 5.26
N THR A 95 -12.01 -2.34 5.14
CA THR A 95 -13.41 -2.08 4.77
C THR A 95 -14.09 -1.19 5.79
N LYS A 96 -13.93 -1.48 7.08
CA LYS A 96 -14.50 -0.67 8.17
C LYS A 96 -13.90 0.73 8.27
N HIS A 97 -12.59 0.85 8.08
CA HIS A 97 -11.85 2.07 8.36
C HIS A 97 -11.64 2.97 7.13
N LEU A 98 -11.77 2.45 5.91
CA LEU A 98 -11.49 3.21 4.68
C LEU A 98 -12.41 2.82 3.51
N PHE A 99 -12.37 1.57 3.03
CA PHE A 99 -13.00 1.20 1.75
C PHE A 99 -14.53 1.27 1.76
N GLY A 100 -15.16 1.07 2.92
CA GLY A 100 -16.61 1.24 3.08
C GLY A 100 -17.04 2.67 3.45
N ARG A 101 -16.09 3.61 3.60
CA ARG A 101 -16.36 4.98 4.06
C ARG A 101 -16.42 6.00 2.92
N VAL A 102 -15.78 5.69 1.78
CA VAL A 102 -15.76 6.50 0.56
C VAL A 102 -15.86 5.61 -0.67
N THR A 103 -16.22 6.18 -1.82
CA THR A 103 -16.31 5.43 -3.08
C THR A 103 -14.98 5.50 -3.82
N PHE A 104 -14.32 4.35 -3.97
CA PHE A 104 -13.13 4.17 -4.80
C PHE A 104 -13.50 3.84 -6.25
N ARG A 105 -12.57 4.01 -7.19
CA ARG A 105 -12.73 3.52 -8.58
C ARG A 105 -12.87 2.00 -8.60
N THR A 106 -11.95 1.33 -7.93
CA THR A 106 -11.96 -0.12 -7.69
C THR A 106 -11.36 -0.40 -6.33
N VAL A 107 -11.83 -1.44 -5.65
CA VAL A 107 -11.22 -2.00 -4.44
C VAL A 107 -10.79 -3.43 -4.73
N ASN A 108 -9.48 -3.68 -4.68
CA ASN A 108 -8.87 -4.95 -5.05
C ASN A 108 -8.32 -5.63 -3.80
N LEU A 109 -9.05 -6.63 -3.31
CA LEU A 109 -8.74 -7.36 -2.08
C LEU A 109 -8.01 -8.67 -2.37
N ILE A 110 -7.08 -9.03 -1.49
CA ILE A 110 -6.48 -10.37 -1.49
C ILE A 110 -7.56 -11.38 -1.06
N PRO A 111 -7.81 -12.45 -1.83
CA PRO A 111 -8.83 -13.43 -1.48
C PRO A 111 -8.42 -14.24 -0.24
N ALA A 112 -9.13 -14.04 0.87
CA ALA A 112 -8.92 -14.80 2.11
C ALA A 112 -9.51 -16.22 2.08
N LYS A 113 -10.29 -16.58 1.04
CA LYS A 113 -11.01 -17.87 0.96
C LYS A 113 -10.06 -19.06 1.11
N ARG A 114 -10.49 -20.06 1.88
CA ARG A 114 -9.86 -21.39 1.90
C ARG A 114 -10.05 -22.08 0.55
N THR A 115 -9.14 -21.85 -0.38
CA THR A 115 -8.96 -22.78 -1.50
C THR A 115 -8.09 -23.96 -1.06
N PRO A 116 -8.12 -25.11 -1.76
CA PRO A 116 -7.20 -26.21 -1.48
C PRO A 116 -5.73 -25.76 -1.47
N GLU A 117 -5.36 -24.81 -2.33
CA GLU A 117 -4.02 -24.24 -2.39
C GLU A 117 -3.71 -23.37 -1.16
N ALA A 118 -4.68 -22.57 -0.70
CA ALA A 118 -4.55 -21.77 0.52
C ALA A 118 -4.48 -22.63 1.79
N ALA A 119 -5.16 -23.78 1.80
CA ALA A 119 -5.17 -24.72 2.92
C ALA A 119 -3.79 -25.35 3.19
N CYS A 120 -2.92 -25.41 2.18
CA CYS A 120 -1.56 -25.97 2.29
C CYS A 120 -0.50 -24.92 2.64
N ARG A 121 -0.86 -23.62 2.73
CA ARG A 121 0.09 -22.57 3.08
C ARG A 121 0.23 -22.42 4.58
N ALA A 122 1.45 -22.32 5.07
CA ALA A 122 1.75 -21.98 6.47
C ALA A 122 1.92 -20.48 6.72
N LYS A 123 2.21 -19.69 5.66
CA LYS A 123 2.48 -18.25 5.75
C LYS A 123 1.29 -17.43 5.21
N PRO A 124 0.98 -16.26 5.81
CA PRO A 124 -0.01 -15.32 5.30
C PRO A 124 0.22 -14.93 3.83
N TRP A 125 -0.80 -14.32 3.25
CA TRP A 125 -0.65 -13.55 2.02
C TRP A 125 0.04 -12.22 2.35
N GLY A 126 1.01 -11.82 1.54
CA GLY A 126 1.73 -10.53 1.68
C GLY A 126 1.88 -9.81 0.34
N THR A 127 2.78 -8.84 0.26
CA THR A 127 2.97 -7.88 -0.85
C THR A 127 2.97 -8.50 -2.25
N GLY A 128 3.60 -9.67 -2.45
CA GLY A 128 3.57 -10.37 -3.74
C GLY A 128 2.17 -10.80 -4.21
N HIS A 129 1.23 -11.01 -3.28
CA HIS A 129 -0.17 -11.31 -3.59
C HIS A 129 -1.00 -10.05 -3.81
N ALA A 130 -0.65 -8.94 -3.15
CA ALA A 130 -1.18 -7.62 -3.51
C ALA A 130 -0.85 -7.29 -4.97
N LEU A 131 0.36 -7.61 -5.42
CA LEU A 131 0.75 -7.50 -6.82
C LEU A 131 -0.08 -8.37 -7.77
N ALA A 132 -0.41 -9.60 -7.38
CA ALA A 132 -1.30 -10.44 -8.17
C ALA A 132 -2.69 -9.78 -8.36
N CYS A 133 -3.17 -9.03 -7.36
CA CYS A 133 -4.42 -8.27 -7.43
C CYS A 133 -4.34 -7.06 -8.38
N CYS A 134 -3.13 -6.60 -8.73
CA CYS A 134 -2.92 -5.53 -9.72
C CYS A 134 -3.17 -5.99 -11.17
N LYS A 135 -3.23 -7.31 -11.43
CA LYS A 135 -3.39 -7.85 -12.79
C LYS A 135 -4.69 -7.35 -13.43
N GLY A 136 -4.57 -6.71 -14.59
CA GLY A 136 -5.70 -6.16 -15.36
C GLY A 136 -6.17 -4.78 -14.89
N VAL A 137 -5.60 -4.24 -13.80
CA VAL A 137 -5.86 -2.87 -13.31
C VAL A 137 -4.65 -1.97 -13.57
N VAL A 138 -3.44 -2.48 -13.30
CA VAL A 138 -2.18 -1.80 -13.59
C VAL A 138 -1.61 -2.37 -14.89
N ASN A 139 -1.41 -1.50 -15.89
CA ASN A 139 -0.84 -1.85 -17.19
C ASN A 139 0.52 -1.15 -17.37
N GLY A 140 1.47 -1.87 -17.96
CA GLY A 140 2.86 -1.41 -18.17
C GLY A 140 3.79 -1.69 -16.99
N PRO A 141 5.08 -1.35 -17.11
CA PRO A 141 6.08 -1.60 -16.07
C PRO A 141 5.74 -0.88 -14.76
N PHE A 142 5.83 -1.58 -13.62
CA PHE A 142 5.61 -1.01 -12.29
C PHE A 142 6.57 -1.62 -11.26
N ALA A 143 6.84 -0.87 -10.19
CA ALA A 143 7.55 -1.36 -9.00
C ALA A 143 6.65 -1.21 -7.77
N VAL A 144 6.86 -2.07 -6.78
CA VAL A 144 6.29 -1.93 -5.44
C VAL A 144 7.40 -1.92 -4.42
N ILE A 145 7.34 -0.91 -3.55
CA ILE A 145 8.27 -0.67 -2.45
C ILE A 145 7.38 -0.37 -1.24
N ASN A 146 7.45 -1.20 -0.21
CA ASN A 146 6.79 -0.94 1.07
C ASN A 146 7.73 -0.20 2.04
N ALA A 147 7.16 0.35 3.11
CA ALA A 147 7.90 1.19 4.05
C ALA A 147 8.56 0.39 5.20
N ASP A 148 8.18 -0.87 5.35
CA ASP A 148 8.64 -1.77 6.41
C ASP A 148 9.82 -2.66 6.00
N ASP A 149 10.12 -2.78 4.70
CA ASP A 149 11.32 -3.47 4.22
C ASP A 149 12.48 -2.50 3.96
N PHE A 150 13.69 -2.96 4.21
CA PHE A 150 14.91 -2.26 3.83
C PHE A 150 15.36 -2.72 2.44
N TYR A 151 15.33 -1.81 1.48
CA TYR A 151 15.83 -2.05 0.12
C TYR A 151 17.22 -1.41 -0.03
N GLY A 152 18.23 -2.24 -0.35
CA GLY A 152 19.57 -1.75 -0.66
C GLY A 152 19.61 -0.96 -1.98
N ARG A 153 20.69 -0.17 -2.19
CA ARG A 153 20.94 0.54 -3.46
C ARG A 153 20.92 -0.41 -4.65
N THR A 154 21.45 -1.62 -4.48
CA THR A 154 21.49 -2.65 -5.52
C THR A 154 20.09 -3.04 -5.97
N ALA A 155 19.18 -3.30 -5.03
CA ALA A 155 17.79 -3.62 -5.34
C ALA A 155 17.12 -2.52 -6.18
N PHE A 156 17.32 -1.24 -5.84
CA PHE A 156 16.80 -0.14 -6.64
C PHE A 156 17.39 -0.05 -8.05
N SER A 157 18.70 -0.27 -8.20
CA SER A 157 19.36 -0.28 -9.51
C SER A 157 18.85 -1.42 -10.39
N GLU A 158 18.72 -2.63 -9.84
CA GLU A 158 18.21 -3.80 -10.57
C GLU A 158 16.75 -3.60 -11.02
N ILE A 159 15.90 -3.08 -10.13
CA ILE A 159 14.52 -2.72 -10.46
C ILE A 159 14.49 -1.69 -11.60
N TYR A 160 15.30 -0.63 -11.51
CA TYR A 160 15.36 0.41 -12.54
C TYR A 160 15.78 -0.15 -13.90
N ASP A 161 16.88 -0.91 -13.95
CA ASP A 161 17.41 -1.47 -15.20
C ASP A 161 16.39 -2.42 -15.85
N PHE A 162 15.72 -3.25 -15.04
CA PHE A 162 14.65 -4.11 -15.53
C PHE A 162 13.48 -3.31 -16.10
N LEU A 163 12.96 -2.31 -15.37
CA LEU A 163 11.82 -1.52 -15.82
C LEU A 163 12.14 -0.66 -17.05
N ALA A 164 13.36 -0.16 -17.18
CA ALA A 164 13.79 0.65 -18.32
C ALA A 164 14.00 -0.18 -19.59
N ALA A 165 14.46 -1.43 -19.45
CA ALA A 165 14.67 -2.34 -20.57
C ALA A 165 13.40 -3.13 -20.97
N GLN A 166 12.36 -3.10 -20.15
CA GLN A 166 11.17 -3.92 -20.36
C GLN A 166 10.35 -3.45 -21.57
N THR A 167 10.17 -4.35 -22.53
CA THR A 167 9.33 -4.14 -23.74
C THR A 167 8.24 -5.20 -23.89
N ASP A 168 8.27 -6.24 -23.06
CA ASP A 168 7.33 -7.36 -23.03
C ASP A 168 6.46 -7.28 -21.77
N GLU A 169 5.14 -7.15 -21.95
CA GLU A 169 4.16 -7.04 -20.86
C GLU A 169 3.99 -8.35 -20.04
N SER A 170 4.59 -9.46 -20.49
CA SER A 170 4.49 -10.77 -19.84
C SER A 170 5.69 -11.15 -18.95
N CYS A 171 6.69 -10.28 -18.83
CA CYS A 171 7.87 -10.50 -18.01
C CYS A 171 7.78 -9.78 -16.66
N TYR A 172 8.12 -10.47 -15.57
CA TYR A 172 8.07 -9.96 -14.19
C TYR A 172 9.43 -10.16 -13.49
N ALA A 173 9.85 -9.20 -12.67
CA ALA A 173 11.02 -9.31 -11.80
C ALA A 173 10.60 -9.20 -10.33
N ASP A 174 11.19 -10.04 -9.48
CA ASP A 174 11.03 -10.01 -8.02
C ASP A 174 12.44 -10.02 -7.41
N SER A 175 12.77 -8.99 -6.63
CA SER A 175 14.03 -8.87 -5.91
C SER A 175 13.76 -9.05 -4.42
N ASN A 176 14.05 -10.23 -3.88
CA ASN A 176 14.01 -10.49 -2.44
C ASN A 176 15.44 -10.48 -1.88
N GLU A 177 15.88 -9.36 -1.28
CA GLU A 177 17.01 -9.38 -0.36
C GLU A 177 16.51 -9.86 1.01
N MET A 178 16.45 -11.18 1.23
CA MET A 178 16.39 -11.71 2.60
C MET A 178 17.74 -11.48 3.27
N GLN A 179 17.85 -10.44 4.11
CA GLN A 179 18.89 -10.43 5.13
C GLN A 179 18.54 -11.55 6.13
N ALA A 180 19.39 -12.58 6.15
CA ALA A 180 19.35 -13.68 7.11
C ALA A 180 19.70 -13.20 8.54
#